data_AF-A0A6A3AXR1-F1
#
_entry.id   AF-A0A6A3AXR1-F1
#
_cell.length_a   1.000
_cell.length_b   1.000
_cell.length_c   1.000
_cell.angle_alpha   90.00
_cell.angle_beta   90.00
_cell.angle_gamma   90.00
#
_symmetry.space_group_name_H-M   'P 1'
#
loop_
_entity.id
_entity.type
_entity.pdbx_description
1 polymer ?
#
loop_
_entity_poly.entity_id
_entity_poly.type
_entity_poly.pdbx_seq_one_letter_code
_entity_poly.pdbx_strand_id
1 'polypeptide(L)'
;MMGRQSSKTKGGSPEPSSQVKPDLQLEADLSSYEAACRHDSTLQNFDALLQERTSHVISTLAAGSGVQSMSFNSLKVVTGSLLETNQGVAKIILESQRDIWNNPDLFSLVEEYFENSKKTLDFCTALENCLKRARNNQLIIQLAVNCFDEEVGLGVGLEGKKFVKTLEELRKFKAAEEPFPKEFFLLLDSVGRQQESMLGKLLARKRKLDKKWKSMKTWRRVSNVLFVATFVSVLIFSVVAAAIAAPPVVTALAGALSVPIGSVGRWCNSLWKRYEKEVKEQMEITTTMDFFTRITIYDIDDIRVLVSRLEIKIESLLQTADFVLGQEDSLKLAMDEIKRKLGEFMEIIEKLGQQADKCSHDIRMARAVILQRMMGHSSTSTTGEGPWEL
;
A
#
# COMPACT_ATOMS: atom_id res chain seq x y z
N MET A 1 34.68 -12.23 -75.26
CA MET A 1 33.32 -11.96 -75.77
C MET A 1 32.53 -11.25 -74.69
N MET A 2 31.97 -10.08 -75.02
CA MET A 2 30.79 -9.39 -74.46
C MET A 2 30.60 -9.42 -72.92
N GLY A 3 30.58 -8.34 -72.14
CA GLY A 3 30.56 -6.90 -72.40
C GLY A 3 29.89 -6.18 -71.21
N ARG A 4 30.48 -5.02 -70.83
CA ARG A 4 29.90 -3.76 -70.27
C ARG A 4 28.90 -3.86 -69.09
N GLN A 5 28.90 -2.98 -68.06
CA GLN A 5 29.25 -1.56 -68.02
C GLN A 5 29.43 -1.08 -66.55
N SER A 6 30.19 -0.01 -66.42
CA SER A 6 30.58 0.70 -65.19
C SER A 6 29.59 1.81 -64.82
N SER A 7 29.45 2.13 -63.52
CA SER A 7 29.37 3.53 -63.05
C SER A 7 29.59 3.69 -61.54
N LYS A 8 30.52 4.58 -61.18
CA LYS A 8 30.74 5.16 -59.84
C LYS A 8 29.68 6.23 -59.53
N THR A 9 29.25 6.36 -58.27
CA THR A 9 28.99 7.65 -57.56
C THR A 9 28.78 7.36 -56.07
N LYS A 10 29.69 7.81 -55.17
CA LYS A 10 29.68 9.06 -54.38
C LYS A 10 28.65 9.02 -53.22
N GLY A 11 29.16 9.23 -52.00
CA GLY A 11 28.51 8.91 -50.74
C GLY A 11 27.24 9.67 -50.38
N GLY A 12 26.53 9.11 -49.39
CA GLY A 12 25.37 9.67 -48.71
C GLY A 12 25.11 8.91 -47.40
N SER A 13 25.08 9.68 -46.31
CA SER A 13 24.68 9.49 -44.90
C SER A 13 24.48 8.10 -44.25
N PRO A 14 24.90 7.94 -42.97
CA PRO A 14 24.44 6.85 -42.12
C PRO A 14 22.98 7.07 -41.69
N GLU A 15 22.21 5.98 -41.64
CA GLU A 15 20.85 5.94 -41.10
C GLU A 15 20.79 6.52 -39.67
N PRO A 16 19.81 7.37 -39.33
CA PRO A 16 19.65 7.83 -37.97
C PRO A 16 19.00 6.71 -37.14
N SER A 17 19.79 6.14 -36.23
CA SER A 17 19.27 5.44 -35.07
C SER A 17 18.25 6.34 -34.37
N SER A 18 17.01 5.85 -34.21
CA SER A 18 15.98 6.48 -33.41
C SER A 18 16.41 6.53 -31.94
N GLN A 19 17.19 7.53 -31.58
CA GLN A 19 17.27 8.05 -30.22
C GLN A 19 16.25 9.18 -30.12
N VAL A 20 15.01 8.83 -29.82
CA VAL A 20 14.04 9.82 -29.35
C VAL A 20 14.62 10.38 -28.05
N LYS A 21 14.93 11.68 -28.03
CA LYS A 21 15.36 12.38 -26.81
C LYS A 21 14.26 12.25 -25.75
N PRO A 22 14.60 11.89 -24.49
CA PRO A 22 13.61 11.72 -23.42
C PRO A 22 12.75 12.98 -23.18
N ASP A 23 13.27 14.18 -23.46
CA ASP A 23 12.53 15.45 -23.34
C ASP A 23 11.33 15.55 -24.30
N LEU A 24 11.46 15.03 -25.53
CA LEU A 24 10.38 15.10 -26.54
C LEU A 24 9.24 14.14 -26.23
N GLN A 25 9.55 13.01 -25.59
CA GLN A 25 8.56 12.02 -25.19
C GLN A 25 7.77 12.51 -23.97
N LEU A 26 8.44 13.17 -23.02
CA LEU A 26 7.79 13.79 -21.86
C LEU A 26 6.87 14.95 -22.26
N GLU A 27 7.28 15.82 -23.18
CA GLU A 27 6.42 16.89 -23.70
C GLU A 27 5.19 16.34 -24.46
N ALA A 28 5.39 15.28 -25.25
CA ALA A 28 4.29 14.62 -25.94
C ALA A 28 3.30 13.98 -24.96
N ASP A 29 3.79 13.28 -23.94
CA ASP A 29 2.98 12.64 -22.90
C ASP A 29 2.19 13.67 -22.08
N LEU A 30 2.81 14.81 -21.74
CA LEU A 30 2.15 15.93 -21.05
C LEU A 30 1.07 16.59 -21.92
N SER A 31 1.33 16.80 -23.21
CA SER A 31 0.35 17.36 -24.13
C SER A 31 -0.86 16.43 -24.34
N SER A 32 -0.61 15.11 -24.36
CA SER A 32 -1.64 14.08 -24.45
C SER A 32 -2.48 14.04 -23.17
N TYR A 33 -1.86 14.17 -22.01
CA TYR A 33 -2.55 14.25 -20.73
C TYR A 33 -3.41 15.52 -20.62
N GLU A 34 -2.89 16.68 -21.01
CA GLU A 34 -3.66 17.94 -20.99
C GLU A 34 -4.88 17.88 -21.92
N ALA A 35 -4.74 17.25 -23.09
CA ALA A 35 -5.85 16.98 -23.99
C ALA A 35 -6.91 16.05 -23.35
N ALA A 36 -6.49 15.02 -22.62
CA ALA A 36 -7.40 14.12 -21.91
C ALA A 36 -8.18 14.83 -20.78
N CYS A 37 -7.52 15.71 -20.01
CA CYS A 37 -8.17 16.52 -18.96
C CYS A 37 -9.28 17.43 -19.49
N ARG A 38 -9.26 17.83 -20.77
CA ARG A 38 -10.33 18.64 -21.38
C ARG A 38 -11.62 17.87 -21.65
N HIS A 39 -11.56 16.54 -21.66
CA HIS A 39 -12.66 15.67 -22.08
C HIS A 39 -13.18 14.76 -20.96
N ASP A 40 -12.43 14.61 -19.86
CA ASP A 40 -12.81 13.81 -18.70
C ASP A 40 -12.81 14.68 -17.43
N SER A 41 -14.00 14.88 -16.85
CA SER A 41 -14.21 15.73 -15.67
C SER A 41 -13.56 15.19 -14.40
N THR A 42 -13.35 13.87 -14.30
CA THR A 42 -12.65 13.23 -13.19
C THR A 42 -11.14 13.50 -13.29
N LEU A 43 -10.57 13.38 -14.49
CA LEU A 43 -9.17 13.76 -14.77
C LEU A 43 -8.95 15.26 -14.61
N GLN A 44 -9.90 16.10 -15.04
CA GLN A 44 -9.84 17.55 -14.85
C GLN A 44 -9.78 17.94 -13.36
N ASN A 45 -10.64 17.34 -12.54
CA ASN A 45 -10.67 17.60 -11.09
C ASN A 45 -9.38 17.12 -10.40
N PHE A 46 -8.83 15.99 -10.86
CA PHE A 46 -7.56 15.50 -10.37
C PHE A 46 -6.40 16.40 -10.76
N ASP A 47 -6.37 16.90 -12.00
CA ASP A 47 -5.35 17.83 -12.46
C ASP A 47 -5.36 19.13 -11.67
N ALA A 48 -6.55 19.70 -11.43
CA ALA A 48 -6.70 20.88 -10.59
C ALA A 48 -6.18 20.64 -9.15
N LEU A 49 -6.52 19.50 -8.55
CA LEU A 49 -6.04 19.09 -7.24
C LEU A 49 -4.50 18.92 -7.22
N LEU A 50 -3.93 18.36 -8.29
CA LEU A 50 -2.49 18.11 -8.43
C LEU A 50 -1.72 19.43 -8.61
N GLN A 51 -2.26 20.36 -9.40
CA GLN A 51 -1.70 21.71 -9.58
C GLN A 51 -1.77 22.54 -8.29
N GLU A 52 -2.90 22.52 -7.58
CA GLU A 52 -3.07 23.21 -6.29
C GLU A 52 -2.03 22.72 -5.28
N ARG A 53 -1.89 21.39 -5.15
CA ARG A 53 -0.96 20.76 -4.21
C ARG A 53 0.49 20.98 -4.58
N THR A 54 0.82 20.91 -5.87
CA THR A 54 2.17 21.20 -6.36
C THR A 54 2.54 22.66 -6.06
N SER A 55 1.61 23.58 -6.27
CA SER A 55 1.78 25.00 -5.95
C SER A 55 1.96 25.25 -4.45
N HIS A 56 1.20 24.54 -3.60
CA HIS A 56 1.34 24.58 -2.14
C HIS A 56 2.70 24.05 -1.66
N VAL A 57 3.19 22.96 -2.25
CA VAL A 57 4.52 22.40 -1.94
C VAL A 57 5.61 23.39 -2.37
N ILE A 58 5.53 23.94 -3.59
CA ILE A 58 6.51 24.91 -4.10
C ILE A 58 6.55 26.17 -3.24
N SER A 59 5.40 26.73 -2.86
CA SER A 59 5.35 27.93 -2.01
C SER A 59 5.92 27.68 -0.62
N THR A 60 5.64 26.51 -0.02
CA THR A 60 6.18 26.10 1.28
C THR A 60 7.69 25.88 1.24
N LEU A 61 8.22 25.36 0.12
CA LEU A 61 9.66 25.17 -0.09
C LEU A 61 10.38 26.49 -0.35
N ALA A 62 9.78 27.40 -1.12
CA ALA A 62 10.33 28.73 -1.43
C ALA A 62 10.38 29.64 -0.18
N ALA A 63 9.40 29.53 0.72
CA ALA A 63 9.37 30.24 1.99
C ALA A 63 10.44 29.76 3.00
N GLY A 64 11.04 28.58 2.78
CA GLY A 64 12.07 27.99 3.63
C GLY A 64 13.52 28.33 3.24
N SER A 65 13.74 29.41 2.49
CA SER A 65 15.02 29.76 1.81
C SER A 65 16.18 30.24 2.72
N GLY A 66 16.36 29.62 3.89
CA GLY A 66 17.62 29.63 4.64
C GLY A 66 18.36 28.31 4.45
N VAL A 67 19.43 28.30 3.66
CA VAL A 67 20.23 27.10 3.35
C VAL A 67 20.82 26.50 4.63
N GLN A 68 20.31 25.35 5.07
CA GLN A 68 21.01 24.05 5.09
C GLN A 68 20.10 22.99 5.75
N SER A 69 19.66 22.02 4.94
CA SER A 69 18.66 20.96 5.21
C SER A 69 17.18 21.37 5.07
N MET A 70 16.42 20.49 4.42
CA MET A 70 14.97 20.58 4.27
C MET A 70 14.33 20.51 5.66
N SER A 71 13.52 21.50 6.05
CA SER A 71 12.89 21.51 7.38
C SER A 71 11.95 20.30 7.54
N PHE A 72 11.82 19.79 8.77
CA PHE A 72 10.88 18.70 9.08
C PHE A 72 9.42 19.04 8.69
N ASN A 73 9.04 20.31 8.78
CA ASN A 73 7.73 20.80 8.33
C ASN A 73 7.58 20.70 6.80
N SER A 74 8.63 21.05 6.04
CA SER A 74 8.64 20.92 4.59
C SER A 74 8.57 19.44 4.16
N LEU A 75 9.28 18.55 4.85
CA LEU A 75 9.22 17.10 4.60
C LEU A 75 7.83 16.52 4.90
N LYS A 76 7.20 16.97 5.99
CA LYS A 76 5.82 16.58 6.35
C LYS A 76 4.81 17.03 5.30
N VAL A 77 4.93 18.26 4.79
CA VAL A 77 4.07 18.80 3.72
C VAL A 77 4.27 18.04 2.40
N VAL A 78 5.51 17.75 2.01
CA VAL A 78 5.83 16.95 0.83
C VAL A 78 5.28 15.53 0.95
N THR A 79 5.46 14.90 2.11
CA THR A 79 5.00 13.52 2.36
C THR A 79 3.48 13.42 2.42
N GLY A 80 2.80 14.40 3.03
CA GLY A 80 1.35 14.51 3.02
C GLY A 80 0.79 14.70 1.62
N SER A 81 1.38 15.62 0.84
CA SER A 81 0.99 15.87 -0.55
C SER A 81 1.16 14.63 -1.43
N LEU A 82 2.24 13.86 -1.25
CA LEU A 82 2.46 12.59 -1.95
C LEU A 82 1.41 11.54 -1.57
N LEU A 83 1.07 11.42 -0.28
CA LEU A 83 0.07 10.46 0.20
C LEU A 83 -1.33 10.76 -0.35
N GLU A 84 -1.71 12.04 -0.34
CA GLU A 84 -3.01 12.46 -0.83
C GLU A 84 -3.11 12.41 -2.37
N THR A 85 -2.01 12.66 -3.08
CA THR A 85 -1.94 12.49 -4.54
C THR A 85 -2.05 11.01 -4.90
N ASN A 86 -1.39 10.12 -4.16
CA ASN A 86 -1.55 8.68 -4.29
C ASN A 86 -2.98 8.21 -3.98
N GLN A 87 -3.71 8.87 -3.09
CA GLN A 87 -5.14 8.61 -2.88
C GLN A 87 -5.99 9.07 -4.06
N GLY A 88 -5.70 10.22 -4.67
CA GLY A 88 -6.37 10.70 -5.88
C GLY A 88 -6.15 9.78 -7.09
N VAL A 89 -4.89 9.37 -7.32
CA VAL A 89 -4.53 8.39 -8.36
C VAL A 89 -5.22 7.06 -8.13
N ALA A 90 -5.21 6.55 -6.89
CA ALA A 90 -5.91 5.31 -6.54
C ALA A 90 -7.40 5.43 -6.84
N LYS A 91 -8.05 6.55 -6.47
CA LYS A 91 -9.46 6.78 -6.74
C LYS A 91 -9.77 6.79 -8.25
N ILE A 92 -8.96 7.45 -9.06
CA ILE A 92 -9.17 7.51 -10.52
C ILE A 92 -8.91 6.17 -11.19
N ILE A 93 -7.86 5.46 -10.77
CA ILE A 93 -7.62 4.09 -11.22
C ILE A 93 -8.81 3.22 -10.81
N LEU A 94 -9.29 3.33 -9.58
CA LEU A 94 -10.44 2.56 -9.12
C LEU A 94 -11.71 2.92 -9.91
N GLU A 95 -11.98 4.20 -10.15
CA GLU A 95 -13.15 4.67 -10.91
C GLU A 95 -13.08 4.30 -12.40
N SER A 96 -11.91 4.40 -13.04
CA SER A 96 -11.68 4.05 -14.46
C SER A 96 -11.58 2.54 -14.69
N GLN A 97 -11.22 1.75 -13.67
CA GLN A 97 -11.08 0.30 -13.77
C GLN A 97 -12.27 -0.49 -13.21
N ARG A 98 -13.31 0.19 -12.72
CA ARG A 98 -14.54 -0.45 -12.23
C ARG A 98 -15.18 -1.38 -13.27
N ASP A 99 -15.09 -1.01 -14.55
CA ASP A 99 -15.63 -1.78 -15.68
C ASP A 99 -14.62 -2.79 -16.27
N ILE A 100 -13.33 -2.64 -15.97
CA ILE A 100 -12.23 -3.48 -16.47
C ILE A 100 -12.04 -4.72 -15.59
N TRP A 101 -12.23 -4.56 -14.28
CA TRP A 101 -12.22 -5.65 -13.33
C TRP A 101 -13.59 -6.31 -13.41
N ASN A 102 -13.71 -7.41 -14.17
CA ASN A 102 -14.90 -8.28 -14.25
C ASN A 102 -15.19 -9.00 -12.92
N ASN A 103 -14.96 -8.35 -11.77
CA ASN A 103 -15.11 -8.89 -10.44
C ASN A 103 -15.36 -7.80 -9.36
N PRO A 104 -16.62 -7.37 -9.17
CA PRO A 104 -16.96 -6.32 -8.22
C PRO A 104 -16.58 -6.67 -6.77
N ASP A 105 -16.61 -7.97 -6.40
CA ASP A 105 -16.21 -8.42 -5.06
C ASP A 105 -14.73 -8.17 -4.76
N LEU A 106 -13.85 -8.32 -5.76
CA LEU A 106 -12.41 -8.10 -5.56
C LEU A 106 -12.11 -6.61 -5.47
N PHE A 107 -12.78 -5.83 -6.30
CA PHE A 107 -12.68 -4.38 -6.29
C PHE A 107 -13.10 -3.79 -4.94
N SER A 108 -14.27 -4.18 -4.41
CA SER A 108 -14.71 -3.69 -3.09
C SER A 108 -13.74 -4.09 -1.98
N LEU A 109 -13.12 -5.27 -2.09
CA LEU A 109 -12.11 -5.72 -1.13
C LEU A 109 -10.85 -4.88 -1.22
N VAL A 110 -10.42 -4.51 -2.42
CA VAL A 110 -9.29 -3.59 -2.60
C VAL A 110 -9.64 -2.20 -2.04
N GLU A 111 -10.81 -1.65 -2.33
CA GLU A 111 -11.23 -0.35 -1.76
C GLU A 111 -11.19 -0.36 -0.23
N GLU A 112 -11.75 -1.41 0.39
CA GLU A 112 -11.71 -1.58 1.85
C GLU A 112 -10.27 -1.68 2.37
N TYR A 113 -9.37 -2.33 1.63
CA TYR A 113 -7.93 -2.37 1.95
C TYR A 113 -7.33 -0.95 1.99
N PHE A 114 -7.61 -0.14 0.97
CA PHE A 114 -7.08 1.21 0.87
C PHE A 114 -7.64 2.15 1.94
N GLU A 115 -8.91 1.98 2.33
CA GLU A 115 -9.50 2.73 3.44
C GLU A 115 -8.94 2.31 4.80
N ASN A 116 -8.77 1.01 5.04
CA ASN A 116 -8.17 0.52 6.28
C ASN A 116 -6.70 0.95 6.42
N SER A 117 -5.94 0.92 5.32
CA SER A 117 -4.56 1.41 5.32
C SER A 117 -4.46 2.91 5.55
N LYS A 118 -5.41 3.72 5.05
CA LYS A 118 -5.48 5.15 5.36
C LYS A 118 -5.70 5.38 6.86
N LYS A 119 -6.69 4.73 7.45
CA LYS A 119 -6.95 4.82 8.90
C LYS A 119 -5.74 4.37 9.74
N THR A 120 -4.99 3.39 9.25
CA THR A 120 -3.74 2.95 9.89
C THR A 120 -2.67 4.05 9.86
N LEU A 121 -2.55 4.79 8.75
CA LEU A 121 -1.64 5.95 8.67
C LEU A 121 -2.08 7.11 9.55
N ASP A 122 -3.39 7.37 9.65
CA ASP A 122 -3.93 8.36 10.59
C ASP A 122 -3.59 7.97 12.04
N PHE A 123 -3.70 6.69 12.37
CA PHE A 123 -3.24 6.15 13.65
C PHE A 123 -1.73 6.33 13.87
N CYS A 124 -0.87 6.03 12.88
CA CYS A 124 0.58 6.27 13.00
C CYS A 124 0.89 7.75 13.25
N THR A 125 0.13 8.66 12.64
CA THR A 125 0.25 10.10 12.87
C THR A 125 -0.14 10.49 14.30
N ALA A 126 -1.22 9.89 14.82
CA ALA A 126 -1.60 10.08 16.22
C ALA A 126 -0.53 9.54 17.19
N LEU A 127 0.07 8.39 16.87
CA LEU A 127 1.18 7.81 17.63
C LEU A 127 2.41 8.72 17.64
N GLU A 128 2.77 9.31 16.49
CA GLU A 128 3.90 10.25 16.40
C GLU A 128 3.69 11.48 17.29
N ASN A 129 2.46 12.00 17.36
CA ASN A 129 2.12 13.10 18.26
C ASN A 129 2.21 12.68 19.74
N CYS A 130 1.76 11.47 20.08
CA CYS A 130 1.93 10.92 21.43
C CYS A 130 3.41 10.77 21.80
N LEU A 131 4.25 10.29 20.87
CA LEU A 131 5.69 10.19 21.04
C LEU A 131 6.36 11.55 21.24
N LYS A 132 5.91 12.61 20.57
CA LYS A 132 6.41 13.98 20.80
C LYS A 132 6.12 14.44 22.22
N ARG A 133 4.91 14.19 22.73
CA ARG A 133 4.56 14.49 24.14
C ARG A 133 5.40 13.65 25.11
N ALA A 134 5.55 12.35 24.85
CA ALA A 134 6.39 11.48 25.67
C ALA A 134 7.85 11.96 25.73
N ARG A 135 8.42 12.39 24.59
CA ARG A 135 9.77 12.96 24.50
C ARG A 135 9.89 14.30 25.23
N ASN A 136 8.86 15.15 25.19
CA ASN A 136 8.86 16.37 25.99
C ASN A 136 8.91 16.04 27.50
N ASN A 137 8.09 15.08 27.93
CA ASN A 137 8.08 14.63 29.32
C ASN A 137 9.44 14.01 29.72
N GLN A 138 10.08 13.28 28.80
CA GLN A 138 11.44 12.75 28.94
C GLN A 138 12.46 13.85 29.20
N LEU A 139 12.40 14.95 28.46
CA LEU A 139 13.33 16.07 28.64
C LEU A 139 13.16 16.72 30.01
N ILE A 140 11.92 16.89 30.48
CA ILE A 140 11.65 17.50 31.80
C ILE A 140 12.23 16.63 32.92
N ILE A 141 11.99 15.32 32.90
CA ILE A 141 12.54 14.43 33.94
C ILE A 141 14.07 14.31 33.86
N GLN A 142 14.65 14.39 32.65
CA GLN A 142 16.10 14.41 32.47
C GLN A 142 16.72 15.70 33.02
N LEU A 143 16.04 16.85 32.86
CA LEU A 143 16.45 18.11 33.49
C LEU A 143 16.41 18.02 35.01
N ALA A 144 15.38 17.38 35.60
CA ALA A 144 15.33 17.14 37.05
C ALA A 144 16.53 16.31 37.54
N VAL A 145 16.92 15.27 36.80
CA VAL A 145 18.11 14.46 37.10
C VAL A 145 19.39 15.29 37.03
N ASN A 146 19.56 16.10 35.98
CA ASN A 146 20.75 16.95 35.83
C ASN A 146 20.85 18.01 36.93
N CYS A 147 19.73 18.66 37.27
CA CYS A 147 19.67 19.61 38.37
C CYS A 147 20.05 18.94 39.70
N PHE A 148 19.61 17.71 39.93
CA PHE A 148 19.99 16.96 41.13
C PHE A 148 21.49 16.70 41.19
N ASP A 149 22.09 16.25 40.09
CA ASP A 149 23.53 15.98 40.03
C ASP A 149 24.37 17.25 40.24
N GLU A 150 23.94 18.38 39.68
CA GLU A 150 24.55 19.69 39.91
C GLU A 150 24.42 20.13 41.38
N GLU A 151 23.22 20.03 41.96
CA GLU A 151 22.96 20.41 43.36
C GLU A 151 23.78 19.54 44.33
N VAL A 152 23.85 18.23 44.10
CA VAL A 152 24.72 17.31 44.88
C VAL A 152 26.19 17.73 44.75
N GLY A 153 26.67 18.03 43.53
CA GLY A 153 28.05 18.44 43.28
C GLY A 153 28.45 19.76 43.95
N LEU A 154 27.48 20.67 44.17
CA LEU A 154 27.64 21.94 44.88
C LEU A 154 27.53 21.81 46.41
N GLY A 155 27.37 20.58 46.94
CA GLY A 155 27.22 20.34 48.37
C GLY A 155 25.84 20.69 48.94
N VAL A 156 24.83 20.89 48.07
CA VAL A 156 23.43 21.04 48.48
C VAL A 156 23.00 19.73 49.15
N GLY A 157 22.49 19.82 50.39
CA GLY A 157 22.20 18.66 51.24
C GLY A 157 23.17 18.41 52.42
N LEU A 158 24.28 19.14 52.53
CA LEU A 158 25.19 19.07 53.70
C LEU A 158 24.99 20.22 54.73
N GLU A 159 24.40 21.35 54.30
CA GLU A 159 24.22 22.57 55.14
C GLU A 159 22.74 23.03 55.21
N GLY A 160 21.76 22.14 55.02
CA GLY A 160 20.33 22.52 55.00
C GLY A 160 19.88 23.27 53.74
N LYS A 161 20.74 23.40 52.72
CA LYS A 161 20.35 23.86 51.37
C LYS A 161 19.43 22.82 50.72
N LYS A 162 18.27 23.26 50.25
CA LYS A 162 17.23 22.43 49.61
C LYS A 162 17.50 22.24 48.11
N PHE A 163 17.03 21.13 47.56
CA PHE A 163 17.12 20.77 46.13
C PHE A 163 16.05 21.51 45.31
N VAL A 164 16.10 22.85 45.33
CA VAL A 164 15.03 23.71 44.80
C VAL A 164 14.80 23.46 43.32
N LYS A 165 15.86 23.41 42.50
CA LYS A 165 15.74 23.23 41.05
C LYS A 165 15.21 21.85 40.70
N THR A 166 15.75 20.81 41.36
CA THR A 166 15.28 19.43 41.17
C THR A 166 13.78 19.31 41.46
N LEU A 167 13.33 19.83 42.61
CA LEU A 167 11.92 19.77 43.00
C LEU A 167 11.02 20.62 42.08
N GLU A 168 11.53 21.71 41.52
CA GLU A 168 10.80 22.51 40.53
C GLU A 168 10.57 21.71 39.24
N GLU A 169 11.60 21.09 38.68
CA GLU A 169 11.49 20.27 37.47
C GLU A 169 10.60 19.04 37.68
N LEU A 170 10.64 18.39 38.85
CA LEU A 170 9.71 17.30 39.17
C LEU A 170 8.24 17.77 39.23
N ARG A 171 7.96 19.00 39.70
CA ARG A 171 6.61 19.58 39.63
C ARG A 171 6.20 19.86 38.18
N LYS A 172 7.12 20.34 37.34
CA LYS A 172 6.87 20.52 35.89
C LYS A 172 6.55 19.20 35.21
N PHE A 173 7.27 18.13 35.55
CA PHE A 173 7.01 16.79 35.02
C PHE A 173 5.61 16.30 35.37
N LYS A 174 5.18 16.49 36.62
CA LYS A 174 3.81 16.16 37.05
C LYS A 174 2.72 16.98 36.36
N ALA A 175 3.01 18.25 36.06
CA ALA A 175 2.09 19.15 35.38
C ALA A 175 2.12 18.99 33.85
N ALA A 176 3.03 18.15 33.32
CA ALA A 176 3.16 17.93 31.89
C ALA A 176 1.96 17.19 31.31
N GLU A 177 1.72 17.38 30.02
CA GLU A 177 0.61 16.74 29.31
C GLU A 177 0.79 15.21 29.31
N GLU A 178 -0.31 14.48 29.50
CA GLU A 178 -0.32 13.02 29.36
C GLU A 178 0.04 12.62 27.92
N PRO A 179 1.03 11.73 27.71
CA PRO A 179 1.45 11.39 26.35
C PRO A 179 0.39 10.70 25.51
N PHE A 180 -0.46 9.87 26.13
CA PHE A 180 -1.47 9.03 25.47
C PHE A 180 -2.88 9.37 25.96
N PRO A 181 -3.65 10.20 25.23
CA PRO A 181 -5.01 10.54 25.58
C PRO A 181 -5.95 9.39 25.24
N LYS A 182 -7.15 9.37 25.82
CA LYS A 182 -8.13 8.26 25.65
C LYS A 182 -8.48 8.01 24.18
N GLU A 183 -8.53 9.05 23.36
CA GLU A 183 -8.82 8.99 21.94
C GLU A 183 -7.77 8.18 21.17
N PHE A 184 -6.52 8.19 21.62
CA PHE A 184 -5.46 7.37 21.01
C PHE A 184 -5.76 5.88 21.14
N PHE A 185 -6.21 5.43 22.32
CA PHE A 185 -6.55 4.02 22.53
C PHE A 185 -7.78 3.58 21.74
N LEU A 186 -8.76 4.48 21.56
CA LEU A 186 -9.90 4.22 20.68
C LEU A 186 -9.45 4.02 19.22
N LEU A 187 -8.49 4.81 18.75
CA LEU A 187 -7.89 4.64 17.41
C LEU A 187 -7.11 3.33 17.31
N LEU A 188 -6.25 3.02 18.28
CA LEU A 188 -5.45 1.79 18.33
C LEU A 188 -6.35 0.54 18.24
N ASP A 189 -7.42 0.51 19.03
CA ASP A 189 -8.37 -0.60 19.03
C ASP A 189 -9.21 -0.67 17.75
N SER A 190 -9.60 0.48 17.21
CA SER A 190 -10.36 0.56 15.96
C SER A 190 -9.55 0.01 14.79
N VAL A 191 -8.29 0.43 14.66
CA VAL A 191 -7.41 -0.03 13.58
C VAL A 191 -7.09 -1.51 13.75
N GLY A 192 -6.82 -2.00 14.97
CA GLY A 192 -6.63 -3.43 15.23
C GLY A 192 -7.80 -4.28 14.73
N ARG A 193 -9.04 -3.93 15.14
CA ARG A 193 -10.26 -4.63 14.69
C ARG A 193 -10.47 -4.56 13.17
N GLN A 194 -10.14 -3.43 12.54
CA GLN A 194 -10.25 -3.29 11.08
C GLN A 194 -9.29 -4.23 10.36
N GLN A 195 -8.05 -4.36 10.84
CA GLN A 195 -7.07 -5.26 10.23
C GLN A 195 -7.45 -6.73 10.41
N GLU A 196 -7.97 -7.13 11.58
CA GLU A 196 -8.50 -8.48 11.81
C GLU A 196 -9.69 -8.81 10.90
N SER A 197 -10.66 -7.89 10.80
CA SER A 197 -11.80 -8.02 9.89
C SER A 197 -11.33 -8.19 8.44
N MET A 198 -10.36 -7.37 8.04
CA MET A 198 -9.78 -7.41 6.70
C MET A 198 -9.10 -8.75 6.41
N LEU A 199 -8.29 -9.25 7.36
CA LEU A 199 -7.67 -10.57 7.26
C LEU A 199 -8.72 -11.68 7.10
N GLY A 200 -9.81 -11.60 7.86
CA GLY A 200 -10.93 -12.54 7.76
C GLY A 200 -11.54 -12.57 6.34
N LYS A 201 -11.78 -11.40 5.75
CA LYS A 201 -12.31 -11.26 4.38
C LYS A 201 -11.33 -11.79 3.33
N LEU A 202 -10.05 -11.46 3.46
CA LEU A 202 -8.98 -11.94 2.58
C LEU A 202 -8.85 -13.46 2.62
N LEU A 203 -8.87 -14.06 3.82
CA LEU A 203 -8.83 -15.51 3.98
C LEU A 203 -10.08 -16.20 3.39
N ALA A 204 -11.26 -15.63 3.59
CA ALA A 204 -12.48 -16.13 2.98
C ALA A 204 -12.40 -16.08 1.44
N ARG A 205 -11.87 -14.99 0.88
CA ARG A 205 -11.67 -14.83 -0.56
C ARG A 205 -10.65 -15.84 -1.10
N LYS A 206 -9.50 -15.99 -0.42
CA LYS A 206 -8.45 -16.96 -0.78
C LYS A 206 -9.01 -18.38 -0.84
N ARG A 207 -9.84 -18.78 0.13
CA ARG A 207 -10.55 -20.09 0.11
C ARG A 207 -11.51 -20.21 -1.07
N LYS A 208 -12.26 -19.15 -1.42
CA LYS A 208 -13.15 -19.15 -2.60
C LYS A 208 -12.35 -19.30 -3.89
N LEU A 209 -11.24 -18.60 -4.04
CA LEU A 209 -10.35 -18.68 -5.21
C LEU A 209 -9.70 -20.05 -5.33
N ASP A 210 -9.24 -20.63 -4.22
CA ASP A 210 -8.63 -21.96 -4.20
C ASP A 210 -9.66 -23.06 -4.60
N LYS A 211 -10.92 -22.91 -4.16
CA LYS A 211 -12.03 -23.76 -4.62
C LYS A 211 -12.29 -23.60 -6.13
N LYS A 212 -12.33 -22.35 -6.64
CA LYS A 212 -12.50 -22.07 -8.09
C LYS A 212 -11.36 -22.67 -8.91
N TRP A 213 -10.13 -22.55 -8.43
CA TRP A 213 -8.94 -23.12 -9.06
C TRP A 213 -9.03 -24.65 -9.15
N LYS A 214 -9.38 -25.31 -8.04
CA LYS A 214 -9.58 -26.77 -7.99
C LYS A 214 -10.73 -27.21 -8.89
N SER A 215 -11.87 -26.52 -8.87
CA SER A 215 -13.02 -26.85 -9.71
C SER A 215 -12.77 -26.61 -11.18
N MET A 216 -11.95 -25.62 -11.55
CA MET A 216 -11.60 -25.31 -12.93
C MET A 216 -10.93 -26.50 -13.63
N LYS A 217 -10.05 -27.23 -12.94
CA LYS A 217 -9.41 -28.43 -13.50
C LYS A 217 -10.43 -29.53 -13.83
N THR A 218 -11.45 -29.67 -12.99
CA THR A 218 -12.55 -30.62 -13.19
C THR A 218 -13.52 -30.14 -14.27
N TRP A 219 -13.91 -28.86 -14.25
CA TRP A 219 -14.86 -28.28 -15.19
C TRP A 219 -14.31 -28.19 -16.61
N ARG A 220 -13.00 -27.97 -16.78
CA ARG A 220 -12.31 -28.07 -18.08
C ARG A 220 -12.51 -29.45 -18.72
N ARG A 221 -12.42 -30.53 -17.93
CA ARG A 221 -12.66 -31.90 -18.42
C ARG A 221 -14.12 -32.11 -18.81
N VAL A 222 -15.05 -31.72 -17.94
CA VAL A 222 -16.49 -31.88 -18.17
C VAL A 222 -16.95 -31.06 -19.39
N SER A 223 -16.52 -29.81 -19.52
CA SER A 223 -16.83 -28.93 -20.65
C SER A 223 -16.31 -29.49 -21.97
N ASN A 224 -15.07 -29.99 -22.00
CA ASN A 224 -14.52 -30.62 -23.20
C ASN A 224 -15.32 -31.87 -23.60
N VAL A 225 -15.71 -32.71 -22.63
CA VAL A 225 -16.51 -33.91 -22.90
C VAL A 225 -17.91 -33.55 -23.40
N LEU A 226 -18.62 -32.63 -22.73
CA LEU A 226 -19.94 -32.17 -23.13
C LEU A 226 -19.92 -31.56 -24.54
N PHE A 227 -18.91 -30.75 -24.83
CA PHE A 227 -18.76 -30.12 -26.13
C PHE A 227 -18.54 -31.15 -27.25
N VAL A 228 -17.62 -32.10 -27.05
CA VAL A 228 -17.37 -33.20 -28.01
C VAL A 228 -18.62 -34.04 -28.21
N ALA A 229 -19.34 -34.39 -27.14
CA ALA A 229 -20.57 -35.17 -27.21
C ALA A 229 -21.68 -34.46 -28.01
N THR A 230 -21.90 -33.16 -27.75
CA THR A 230 -22.88 -32.36 -28.51
C THR A 230 -22.49 -32.23 -29.97
N PHE A 231 -21.21 -31.97 -30.26
CA PHE A 231 -20.70 -31.86 -31.63
C PHE A 231 -20.89 -33.16 -32.42
N VAL A 232 -20.51 -34.30 -31.85
CA VAL A 232 -20.71 -35.63 -32.47
C VAL A 232 -22.20 -35.91 -32.67
N SER A 233 -23.06 -35.55 -31.72
CA SER A 233 -24.51 -35.74 -31.83
C SER A 233 -25.10 -34.95 -33.01
N VAL A 234 -24.71 -33.68 -33.18
CA VAL A 234 -25.16 -32.85 -34.31
C VAL A 234 -24.73 -33.47 -35.64
N LEU A 235 -23.48 -33.93 -35.77
CA LEU A 235 -23.01 -34.60 -36.98
C LEU A 235 -23.82 -35.86 -37.30
N ILE A 236 -24.12 -36.69 -36.30
CA ILE A 236 -24.95 -37.89 -36.47
C ILE A 236 -26.35 -37.50 -36.97
N PHE A 237 -27.01 -36.53 -36.34
CA PHE A 237 -28.34 -36.07 -36.75
C PHE A 237 -28.34 -35.49 -38.17
N SER A 238 -27.30 -34.73 -38.54
CA SER A 238 -27.13 -34.20 -39.90
C SER A 238 -26.99 -35.32 -40.95
N VAL A 239 -26.22 -36.37 -40.65
CA VAL A 239 -26.06 -37.54 -41.54
C VAL A 239 -27.37 -38.31 -41.69
N VAL A 240 -28.07 -38.57 -40.59
CA VAL A 240 -29.36 -39.28 -40.61
C VAL A 240 -30.40 -38.50 -41.43
N ALA A 241 -30.51 -37.19 -41.22
CA ALA A 241 -31.41 -36.34 -41.99
C ALA A 241 -31.09 -36.35 -43.49
N ALA A 242 -29.81 -36.27 -43.87
CA ALA A 242 -29.39 -36.34 -45.26
C ALA A 242 -29.66 -37.71 -45.90
N ALA A 243 -29.45 -38.80 -45.16
CA ALA A 243 -29.73 -40.15 -45.64
C ALA A 243 -31.23 -40.40 -45.91
N ILE A 244 -32.10 -39.80 -45.10
CA ILE A 244 -33.56 -39.86 -45.30
C ILE A 244 -33.99 -38.99 -46.48
N ALA A 245 -33.43 -37.78 -46.63
CA ALA A 245 -33.84 -36.82 -47.65
C ALA A 245 -33.27 -37.11 -49.05
N ALA A 246 -32.05 -37.65 -49.15
CA ALA A 246 -31.39 -37.93 -50.42
C ALA A 246 -30.30 -39.04 -50.29
N PRO A 247 -30.64 -40.32 -50.50
CA PRO A 247 -29.72 -41.45 -50.34
C PRO A 247 -28.38 -41.36 -51.12
N PRO A 248 -28.31 -40.82 -52.36
CA PRO A 248 -27.05 -40.72 -53.09
C PRO A 248 -26.03 -39.74 -52.49
N VAL A 249 -26.46 -38.84 -51.60
CA VAL A 249 -25.64 -37.75 -51.05
C VAL A 249 -24.84 -38.21 -49.81
N VAL A 250 -25.19 -39.37 -49.22
CA VAL A 250 -24.54 -39.95 -48.03
C VAL A 250 -23.05 -40.24 -48.27
N THR A 251 -22.70 -40.69 -49.49
CA THR A 251 -21.32 -40.99 -49.88
C THR A 251 -20.46 -39.73 -50.02
N ALA A 252 -21.06 -38.59 -50.38
CA ALA A 252 -20.38 -37.31 -50.49
C ALA A 252 -20.20 -36.62 -49.12
N LEU A 253 -21.20 -36.74 -48.24
CA LEU A 253 -21.14 -36.18 -46.89
C LEU A 253 -20.13 -36.87 -45.97
N ALA A 254 -19.90 -38.18 -46.14
CA ALA A 254 -18.86 -38.90 -45.38
C ALA A 254 -17.44 -38.29 -45.54
N GLY A 255 -17.15 -37.66 -46.68
CA GLY A 255 -15.90 -36.93 -46.92
C GLY A 255 -15.88 -35.49 -46.37
N ALA A 256 -17.03 -34.86 -46.13
CA ALA A 256 -17.15 -33.49 -45.63
C ALA A 256 -17.24 -33.38 -44.10
N LEU A 257 -17.45 -34.51 -43.39
CA LEU A 257 -17.50 -34.58 -41.93
C LEU A 257 -16.13 -34.41 -41.24
N SER A 258 -15.05 -34.24 -42.00
CA SER A 258 -13.73 -33.86 -41.47
C SER A 258 -13.69 -32.37 -41.08
N VAL A 259 -14.72 -31.88 -40.40
CA VAL A 259 -14.67 -30.56 -39.76
C VAL A 259 -13.51 -30.62 -38.75
N PRO A 260 -12.53 -29.69 -38.82
CA PRO A 260 -11.36 -29.80 -37.99
C PRO A 260 -11.74 -29.53 -36.54
N ILE A 261 -11.89 -30.61 -35.76
CA ILE A 261 -12.04 -30.59 -34.28
C ILE A 261 -10.98 -29.67 -33.62
N GLY A 262 -9.85 -29.44 -34.30
CA GLY A 262 -8.81 -28.50 -33.91
C GLY A 262 -9.21 -27.01 -33.87
N SER A 263 -10.18 -26.52 -34.66
CA SER A 263 -10.61 -25.11 -34.57
C SER A 263 -11.39 -24.84 -33.28
N VAL A 264 -12.30 -25.74 -32.90
CA VAL A 264 -13.11 -25.55 -31.70
C VAL A 264 -12.36 -25.88 -30.41
N GLY A 265 -11.46 -26.87 -30.46
CA GLY A 265 -10.54 -27.14 -29.37
C GLY A 265 -9.65 -25.93 -29.03
N ARG A 266 -9.24 -25.15 -30.05
CA ARG A 266 -8.49 -23.89 -29.85
C ARG A 266 -9.33 -22.81 -29.15
N TRP A 267 -10.61 -22.68 -29.48
CA TRP A 267 -11.53 -21.73 -28.83
C TRP A 267 -11.83 -22.09 -27.37
N CYS A 268 -12.13 -23.36 -27.06
CA CYS A 268 -12.31 -23.78 -25.66
C CYS A 268 -11.04 -23.61 -24.83
N ASN A 269 -9.87 -23.89 -25.42
CA ASN A 269 -8.59 -23.67 -24.76
C ASN A 269 -8.31 -22.18 -24.50
N SER A 270 -8.64 -21.29 -25.44
CA SER A 270 -8.45 -19.84 -25.25
C SER A 270 -9.39 -19.28 -24.17
N LEU A 271 -10.65 -19.73 -24.11
CA LEU A 271 -11.58 -19.42 -23.02
C LEU A 271 -11.05 -19.87 -21.65
N TRP A 272 -10.53 -21.09 -21.56
CA TRP A 272 -9.98 -21.59 -20.30
C TRP A 272 -8.69 -20.90 -19.89
N LYS A 273 -7.82 -20.55 -20.84
CA LYS A 273 -6.62 -19.76 -20.55
C LYS A 273 -6.97 -18.37 -20.01
N ARG A 274 -7.99 -17.72 -20.58
CA ARG A 274 -8.49 -16.42 -20.08
C ARG A 274 -9.02 -16.53 -18.65
N TYR A 275 -9.88 -17.50 -18.38
CA TYR A 275 -10.42 -17.73 -17.03
C TYR A 275 -9.32 -18.12 -16.02
N GLU A 276 -8.36 -18.97 -16.41
CA GLU A 276 -7.23 -19.36 -15.58
C GLU A 276 -6.34 -18.16 -15.22
N LYS A 277 -6.07 -17.29 -16.19
CA LYS A 277 -5.32 -16.06 -16.00
C LYS A 277 -6.01 -15.15 -15.00
N GLU A 278 -7.30 -14.89 -15.18
CA GLU A 278 -8.11 -14.07 -14.27
C GLU A 278 -8.04 -14.61 -12.82
N VAL A 279 -8.29 -15.91 -12.60
CA VAL A 279 -8.25 -16.49 -11.25
C VAL A 279 -6.85 -16.39 -10.62
N LYS A 280 -5.78 -16.56 -11.40
CA LYS A 280 -4.39 -16.37 -10.95
C LYS A 280 -4.13 -14.93 -10.50
N GLU A 281 -4.50 -13.96 -11.31
CA GLU A 281 -4.32 -12.54 -11.01
C GLU A 281 -5.06 -12.15 -9.71
N GLN A 282 -6.31 -12.61 -9.55
CA GLN A 282 -7.06 -12.41 -8.31
C GLN A 282 -6.38 -13.05 -7.10
N MET A 283 -5.79 -14.24 -7.27
CA MET A 283 -5.10 -14.95 -6.21
C MET A 283 -3.83 -14.23 -5.78
N GLU A 284 -3.08 -13.68 -6.74
CA GLU A 284 -1.86 -12.91 -6.49
C GLU A 284 -2.14 -11.64 -5.68
N ILE A 285 -3.11 -10.83 -6.11
CA ILE A 285 -3.46 -9.61 -5.37
C ILE A 285 -4.03 -9.92 -3.98
N THR A 286 -4.91 -10.93 -3.86
CA THR A 286 -5.47 -11.35 -2.57
C THR A 286 -4.39 -11.85 -1.62
N THR A 287 -3.43 -12.63 -2.12
CA THR A 287 -2.32 -13.14 -1.31
C THR A 287 -1.36 -12.03 -0.87
N THR A 288 -1.17 -11.02 -1.71
CA THR A 288 -0.35 -9.84 -1.38
C THR A 288 -1.00 -8.99 -0.30
N MET A 289 -2.31 -8.73 -0.42
CA MET A 289 -3.07 -8.05 0.62
C MET A 289 -3.03 -8.84 1.94
N ASP A 290 -3.23 -10.17 1.92
CA ASP A 290 -3.13 -11.06 3.09
C ASP A 290 -1.76 -10.96 3.78
N PHE A 291 -0.69 -10.93 2.99
CA PHE A 291 0.68 -10.77 3.50
C PHE A 291 0.86 -9.42 4.24
N PHE A 292 0.51 -8.31 3.60
CA PHE A 292 0.68 -6.98 4.20
C PHE A 292 -0.27 -6.71 5.37
N THR A 293 -1.50 -7.23 5.33
CA THR A 293 -2.41 -7.16 6.48
C THR A 293 -1.82 -7.88 7.69
N ARG A 294 -1.15 -9.02 7.51
CA ARG A 294 -0.47 -9.72 8.62
C ARG A 294 0.67 -8.93 9.21
N ILE A 295 1.53 -8.33 8.36
CA ILE A 295 2.60 -7.44 8.81
C ILE A 295 2.00 -6.31 9.65
N THR A 296 0.95 -5.66 9.15
CA THR A 296 0.29 -4.56 9.86
C THR A 296 -0.26 -4.98 11.22
N ILE A 297 -0.88 -6.16 11.32
CA ILE A 297 -1.37 -6.70 12.61
C ILE A 297 -0.22 -6.88 13.59
N TYR A 298 0.88 -7.51 13.17
CA TYR A 298 2.05 -7.67 14.03
C TYR A 298 2.61 -6.33 14.48
N ASP A 299 2.69 -5.35 13.57
CA ASP A 299 3.21 -4.04 13.93
C ASP A 299 2.31 -3.32 14.95
N ILE A 300 0.98 -3.42 14.81
CA ILE A 300 0.01 -2.86 15.77
C ILE A 300 0.11 -3.55 17.13
N ASP A 301 0.29 -4.86 17.18
CA ASP A 301 0.44 -5.62 18.42
C ASP A 301 1.73 -5.25 19.15
N ASP A 302 2.84 -5.12 18.43
CA ASP A 302 4.11 -4.66 18.99
C ASP A 302 4.00 -3.22 19.53
N ILE A 303 3.34 -2.33 18.78
CA ILE A 303 3.04 -0.96 19.24
C ILE A 303 2.21 -0.99 20.52
N ARG A 304 1.15 -1.80 20.57
CA ARG A 304 0.28 -1.94 21.75
C ARG A 304 1.08 -2.34 22.98
N VAL A 305 1.96 -3.35 22.86
CA VAL A 305 2.82 -3.81 23.96
C VAL A 305 3.78 -2.71 24.43
N LEU A 306 4.41 -2.00 23.49
CA LEU A 306 5.34 -0.92 23.81
C LEU A 306 4.64 0.29 24.46
N VAL A 307 3.44 0.66 23.99
CA VAL A 307 2.62 1.71 24.62
C VAL A 307 2.26 1.33 26.05
N SER A 308 1.74 0.13 26.29
CA SER A 308 1.38 -0.30 27.65
C SER A 308 2.61 -0.33 28.58
N ARG A 309 3.78 -0.75 28.08
CA ARG A 309 5.03 -0.67 28.84
C ARG A 309 5.41 0.76 29.17
N LEU A 310 5.23 1.68 28.21
CA LEU A 310 5.55 3.08 28.39
C LEU A 310 4.64 3.74 29.44
N GLU A 311 3.33 3.46 29.40
CA GLU A 311 2.36 3.93 30.39
C GLU A 311 2.74 3.51 31.82
N ILE A 312 3.08 2.22 32.01
CA ILE A 312 3.53 1.71 33.31
C ILE A 312 4.78 2.46 33.80
N LYS A 313 5.72 2.81 32.90
CA LYS A 313 6.92 3.57 33.27
C LYS A 313 6.62 5.02 33.61
N ILE A 314 5.72 5.67 32.87
CA ILE A 314 5.27 7.03 33.18
C ILE A 314 4.61 7.06 34.55
N GLU A 315 3.67 6.14 34.81
CA GLU A 315 2.98 6.06 36.10
C GLU A 315 3.97 5.82 37.25
N SER A 316 4.94 4.92 37.07
CA SER A 316 5.95 4.65 38.10
C SER A 316 6.89 5.83 38.35
N LEU A 317 7.23 6.62 37.32
CA LEU A 317 8.00 7.86 37.46
C LEU A 317 7.18 8.94 38.21
N LEU A 318 5.90 9.10 37.87
CA LEU A 318 4.99 10.03 38.55
C LEU A 318 4.84 9.68 40.04
N GLN A 319 4.62 8.41 40.37
CA GLN A 319 4.57 7.94 41.77
C GLN A 319 5.87 8.22 42.53
N THR A 320 7.02 8.09 41.87
CA THR A 320 8.32 8.38 42.50
C THR A 320 8.50 9.88 42.72
N ALA A 321 8.07 10.71 41.77
CA ALA A 321 8.07 12.17 41.90
C ALA A 321 7.11 12.64 43.02
N ASP A 322 5.93 12.02 43.15
CA ASP A 322 4.98 12.28 44.23
C ASP A 322 5.58 12.03 45.61
N PHE A 323 6.24 10.88 45.76
CA PHE A 323 6.90 10.50 47.00
C PHE A 323 7.97 11.51 47.40
N VAL A 324 8.83 11.91 46.46
CA VAL A 324 9.88 12.92 46.66
C VAL A 324 9.31 14.27 47.11
N LEU A 325 8.23 14.71 46.47
CA LEU A 325 7.62 16.00 46.78
C LEU A 325 6.91 16.00 48.15
N GLY A 326 6.55 14.83 48.68
CA GLY A 326 5.96 14.67 50.02
C GLY A 326 6.96 14.44 51.15
N GLN A 327 8.14 13.85 50.88
CA GLN A 327 9.18 13.54 51.87
C GLN A 327 10.59 13.83 51.33
N GLU A 328 11.12 15.01 51.66
CA GLU A 328 12.42 15.52 51.17
C GLU A 328 13.62 14.70 51.70
N ASP A 329 13.49 14.05 52.87
CA ASP A 329 14.55 13.28 53.54
C ASP A 329 15.00 12.02 52.75
N SER A 330 14.14 11.53 51.85
CA SER A 330 14.40 10.36 50.99
C SER A 330 14.76 10.71 49.54
N LEU A 331 15.00 12.00 49.24
CA LEU A 331 15.22 12.49 47.89
C LEU A 331 16.31 11.73 47.14
N LYS A 332 17.47 11.48 47.75
CA LYS A 332 18.61 10.83 47.06
C LYS A 332 18.23 9.46 46.50
N LEU A 333 17.65 8.60 47.34
CA LEU A 333 17.23 7.25 46.95
C LEU A 333 16.15 7.27 45.87
N ALA A 334 15.21 8.20 45.96
CA ALA A 334 14.16 8.34 44.96
C ALA A 334 14.68 8.91 43.62
N MET A 335 15.67 9.81 43.65
CA MET A 335 16.34 10.30 42.45
C MET A 335 17.17 9.21 41.76
N ASP A 336 17.81 8.31 42.52
CA ASP A 336 18.49 7.14 41.96
C ASP A 336 17.50 6.20 41.26
N GLU A 337 16.32 6.00 41.85
CA GLU A 337 15.24 5.23 41.23
C GLU A 337 14.67 5.91 39.97
N ILE A 338 14.54 7.24 39.97
CA ILE A 338 14.16 8.03 38.79
C ILE A 338 15.19 7.86 37.68
N LYS A 339 16.49 7.97 37.97
CA LYS A 339 17.57 7.77 36.99
C LYS A 339 17.49 6.39 36.34
N ARG A 340 17.28 5.34 37.15
CA ARG A 340 17.14 3.97 36.66
C ARG A 340 15.93 3.82 35.73
N LYS A 341 14.76 4.33 36.14
CA LYS A 341 13.52 4.27 35.34
C LYS A 341 13.60 5.12 34.07
N LEU A 342 14.32 6.25 34.11
CA LEU A 342 14.51 7.12 32.96
C LEU A 342 15.24 6.39 31.83
N GLY A 343 16.25 5.58 32.12
CA GLY A 343 16.93 4.75 31.12
C GLY A 343 15.96 3.85 30.35
N GLU A 344 15.13 3.09 31.07
CA GLU A 344 14.12 2.20 30.48
C GLU A 344 13.04 2.98 29.70
N PHE A 345 12.61 4.14 30.23
CA PHE A 345 11.65 5.03 29.60
C PHE A 345 12.16 5.53 28.22
N MET A 346 13.42 5.95 28.13
CA MET A 346 14.05 6.37 26.87
C MET A 346 14.14 5.23 25.86
N GLU A 347 14.53 4.05 26.30
CA GLU A 347 14.64 2.87 25.42
C GLU A 347 13.28 2.50 24.80
N ILE A 348 12.21 2.55 25.58
CA ILE A 348 10.86 2.24 25.10
C ILE A 348 10.39 3.28 24.08
N ILE A 349 10.61 4.58 24.34
CA ILE A 349 10.27 5.67 23.39
C ILE A 349 10.99 5.47 22.05
N GLU A 350 12.26 5.12 22.08
CA GLU A 350 13.04 4.91 20.86
C GLU A 350 12.53 3.71 20.06
N LYS A 351 12.30 2.56 20.72
CA LYS A 351 11.71 1.38 20.07
C LYS A 351 10.32 1.66 19.51
N LEU A 352 9.48 2.38 20.24
CA LEU A 352 8.15 2.74 19.80
C LEU A 352 8.18 3.70 18.59
N GLY A 353 9.16 4.63 18.56
CA GLY A 353 9.41 5.48 17.40
C GLY A 353 9.80 4.68 16.16
N GLN A 354 10.76 3.77 16.29
CA GLN A 354 11.18 2.89 15.19
C GLN A 354 10.03 2.04 14.66
N GLN A 355 9.19 1.53 15.57
CA GLN A 355 8.04 0.71 15.20
C GLN A 355 6.94 1.53 14.51
N ALA A 356 6.71 2.77 14.93
CA ALA A 356 5.78 3.69 14.27
C ALA A 356 6.22 4.01 12.84
N ASP A 357 7.51 4.30 12.64
CA ASP A 357 8.10 4.60 11.34
C ASP A 357 8.03 3.39 10.41
N LYS A 358 8.38 2.20 10.94
CA LYS A 358 8.28 0.93 10.22
C LYS A 358 6.84 0.64 9.78
N CYS A 359 5.87 0.72 10.69
CA CYS A 359 4.46 0.49 10.38
C CYS A 359 3.96 1.44 9.29
N SER A 360 4.32 2.73 9.37
CA SER A 360 3.96 3.74 8.36
C SER A 360 4.61 3.45 7.00
N HIS A 361 5.88 3.06 7.00
CA HIS A 361 6.61 2.67 5.80
C HIS A 361 5.99 1.44 5.12
N ASP A 362 5.76 0.38 5.89
CA ASP A 362 5.22 -0.89 5.38
C ASP A 362 3.81 -0.71 4.79
N ILE A 363 2.98 0.14 5.39
CA ILE A 363 1.66 0.50 4.83
C ILE A 363 1.79 1.25 3.49
N ARG A 364 2.70 2.23 3.40
CA ARG A 364 2.92 2.98 2.15
C ARG A 364 3.45 2.06 1.05
N MET A 365 4.40 1.19 1.39
CA MET A 365 4.92 0.16 0.51
C MET A 365 3.81 -0.78 0.03
N ALA A 366 2.98 -1.27 0.94
CA ALA A 366 1.87 -2.16 0.62
C ALA A 366 0.91 -1.52 -0.40
N ARG A 367 0.50 -0.28 -0.16
CA ARG A 367 -0.36 0.50 -1.07
C ARG A 367 0.28 0.61 -2.45
N ALA A 368 1.57 0.95 -2.54
CA ALA A 368 2.28 1.06 -3.81
C ALA A 368 2.37 -0.29 -4.56
N VAL A 369 2.72 -1.37 -3.86
CA VAL A 369 2.81 -2.71 -4.44
C VAL A 369 1.45 -3.19 -4.96
N ILE A 370 0.37 -2.93 -4.22
CA ILE A 370 -0.98 -3.31 -4.62
C ILE A 370 -1.41 -2.49 -5.85
N LEU A 371 -1.22 -1.17 -5.86
CA LEU A 371 -1.50 -0.33 -7.03
C LEU A 371 -0.72 -0.79 -8.25
N GLN A 372 0.57 -1.10 -8.10
CA GLN A 372 1.40 -1.58 -9.20
C GLN A 372 0.89 -2.90 -9.77
N ARG A 373 0.48 -3.84 -8.92
CA ARG A 373 -0.14 -5.10 -9.35
C ARG A 373 -1.43 -4.84 -10.11
N MET A 374 -2.27 -3.94 -9.60
CA MET A 374 -3.51 -3.57 -10.29
C MET A 374 -3.25 -2.99 -11.69
N MET A 375 -2.30 -2.06 -11.81
CA MET A 375 -1.93 -1.45 -13.09
C MET A 375 -1.32 -2.46 -14.08
N GLY A 376 -0.49 -3.39 -13.58
CA GLY A 376 0.09 -4.46 -14.40
C GLY A 376 -0.94 -5.42 -14.98
N HIS A 377 -2.08 -5.61 -14.31
CA HIS A 377 -3.17 -6.46 -14.81
C HIS A 377 -3.93 -5.80 -15.99
N SER A 378 -4.08 -4.47 -15.99
CA SER A 378 -4.76 -3.72 -17.05
C SER A 378 -4.04 -3.69 -18.41
N SER A 379 -2.70 -3.81 -18.46
CA SER A 379 -1.95 -3.75 -19.72
C SER A 379 -2.05 -5.00 -20.59
N THR A 380 -2.64 -6.09 -20.06
CA THR A 380 -2.68 -7.39 -20.73
C THR A 380 -4.08 -7.82 -21.18
N SER A 381 -5.10 -6.96 -20.99
CA SER A 381 -6.48 -7.19 -21.44
C SER A 381 -6.82 -6.50 -22.76
N THR A 382 -5.97 -5.60 -23.28
CA THR A 382 -6.20 -4.82 -24.51
C THR A 382 -5.72 -5.48 -25.81
N THR A 383 -5.12 -6.67 -25.79
CA THR A 383 -4.94 -7.48 -27.01
C THR A 383 -6.20 -8.31 -27.27
N GLY A 384 -7.28 -7.61 -27.58
CA GLY A 384 -8.44 -8.19 -28.23
C GLY A 384 -8.13 -8.41 -29.70
N GLU A 385 -7.76 -9.64 -30.08
CA GLU A 385 -7.90 -10.09 -31.46
C GLU A 385 -9.38 -9.97 -31.83
N GLY A 386 -9.68 -9.08 -32.77
CA GLY A 386 -11.01 -8.89 -33.31
C GLY A 386 -11.53 -10.19 -33.95
N PRO A 387 -12.82 -10.51 -33.79
CA PRO A 387 -13.42 -11.55 -34.62
C PRO A 387 -13.62 -10.95 -36.00
N TRP A 388 -12.94 -11.50 -37.03
CA TRP A 388 -13.30 -11.62 -38.45
C TRP A 388 -12.00 -11.69 -39.25
N GLU A 389 -11.50 -12.91 -39.54
CA GLU A 389 -10.84 -13.16 -40.81
C GLU A 389 -11.33 -14.52 -41.34
N LEU A 390 -12.17 -14.41 -42.36
CA LEU A 390 -12.36 -15.38 -43.43
C LEU A 390 -11.35 -15.04 -44.52
#